data_AF-A0AAP0AY60-F1
#
_entry.id   AF-A0AAP0AY60-F1
#
_cell.length_a   1.000
_cell.length_b   1.000
_cell.length_c   1.000
_cell.angle_alpha   90.00
_cell.angle_beta   90.00
_cell.angle_gamma   90.00
#
_symmetry.space_group_name_H-M   'P 1'
#
loop_
_entity.id
_entity.type
_entity.pdbx_description
1 polymer ?
#
loop_
_entity_poly.entity_id
_entity_poly.type
_entity_poly.pdbx_seq_one_letter_code
_entity_poly.pdbx_strand_id
1 'polypeptide(L)'
;MASPAMLSTGFNSPSAFTANPKKLGHAAGRRGGGLLPKGKNFGRVRMSVAVKVSRFEDVVMAPPDPILGVSEAFRADTSDMKLNLGVGAYRTEELQPYVLNVVKKAEYLMLERGENKEYLPIEGLDAFNKATAELLFGADNPAIQQGRVATVQSLSGTGSLRLAAAFIQRYFPDAKVLISSPTWGNHKNIFNDARVPWSEYRYYDPRTVGLDFEGMLEDVKVFFLDI
;
A
#
# COMPACT_ATOMS: atom_id res chain seq x y z
N MET A 1 -27.52 45.40 -3.75
CA MET A 1 -27.96 44.48 -4.82
C MET A 1 -27.00 43.30 -4.79
N ALA A 2 -27.39 42.25 -4.06
CA ALA A 2 -27.81 40.94 -4.59
C ALA A 2 -26.65 39.92 -4.59
N SER A 3 -26.68 39.05 -3.57
CA SER A 3 -25.93 37.79 -3.44
C SER A 3 -26.51 36.73 -4.39
N PRO A 4 -25.71 35.73 -4.81
CA PRO A 4 -26.15 34.34 -4.67
C PRO A 4 -24.98 33.43 -4.22
N ALA A 5 -25.11 32.70 -3.11
CA ALA A 5 -25.82 31.42 -2.91
C ALA A 5 -24.93 30.20 -3.18
N MET A 6 -24.53 29.55 -2.08
CA MET A 6 -23.93 28.23 -2.00
C MET A 6 -24.88 27.16 -2.54
N LEU A 7 -24.34 26.20 -3.29
CA LEU A 7 -25.00 24.93 -3.59
C LEU A 7 -24.14 23.79 -3.06
N SER A 8 -24.56 23.26 -1.92
CA SER A 8 -24.11 22.01 -1.32
C SER A 8 -24.88 20.86 -2.00
N THR A 9 -24.19 19.96 -2.68
CA THR A 9 -24.75 18.69 -3.15
C THR A 9 -24.25 17.56 -2.26
N GLY A 10 -25.14 17.09 -1.38
CA GLY A 10 -24.92 15.92 -0.54
C GLY A 10 -24.93 14.64 -1.37
N PHE A 11 -23.88 13.83 -1.23
CA PHE A 11 -23.86 12.45 -1.69
C PHE A 11 -24.50 11.56 -0.61
N ASN A 12 -25.72 11.09 -0.86
CA ASN A 12 -26.37 10.04 -0.09
C ASN A 12 -25.74 8.68 -0.42
N SER A 13 -25.23 7.98 0.60
CA SER A 13 -24.80 6.58 0.51
C SER A 13 -25.99 5.65 0.73
N PRO A 14 -26.23 4.63 -0.12
CA PRO A 14 -27.27 3.63 0.15
C PRO A 14 -26.76 2.59 1.16
N SER A 15 -27.62 2.36 2.16
CA SER A 15 -27.47 1.48 3.31
C SER A 15 -27.40 -0.02 2.97
N ALA A 16 -26.75 -0.74 3.88
CA ALA A 16 -26.49 -2.18 3.86
C ALA A 16 -27.77 -3.04 3.82
N PHE A 17 -27.79 -4.02 2.92
CA PHE A 17 -28.72 -5.16 2.96
C PHE A 17 -28.25 -6.16 4.03
N THR A 18 -29.04 -6.33 5.08
CA THR A 18 -28.93 -7.47 6.00
C THR A 18 -30.19 -8.34 5.83
N ALA A 19 -29.99 -9.61 5.49
CA ALA A 19 -31.06 -10.61 5.45
C ALA A 19 -30.70 -11.76 6.39
N ASN A 20 -31.53 -11.94 7.42
CA ASN A 20 -31.44 -13.01 8.42
C ASN A 20 -32.69 -13.88 8.29
N PRO A 21 -32.60 -15.20 8.01
CA PRO A 21 -33.76 -16.07 8.09
C PRO A 21 -33.79 -16.83 9.43
N LYS A 22 -34.91 -16.61 10.13
CA LYS A 22 -35.36 -17.28 11.35
C LYS A 22 -35.39 -18.81 11.22
N LYS A 23 -34.98 -19.50 12.29
CA LYS A 23 -35.26 -20.92 12.56
C LYS A 23 -36.74 -21.09 12.96
N LEU A 24 -37.45 -21.97 12.26
CA LEU A 24 -38.72 -22.58 12.68
C LEU A 24 -38.43 -23.99 13.19
N GLY A 25 -38.91 -24.33 14.39
CA GLY A 25 -38.79 -25.66 14.97
C GLY A 25 -40.06 -26.51 14.82
N HIS A 26 -39.98 -27.79 15.15
CA HIS A 26 -40.99 -28.51 15.97
C HIS A 26 -40.55 -29.94 16.29
N ALA A 27 -41.02 -30.40 17.45
CA ALA A 27 -40.80 -31.70 18.07
C ALA A 27 -41.77 -32.79 17.57
N ALA A 28 -41.41 -34.07 17.76
CA ALA A 28 -42.24 -35.11 18.43
C ALA A 28 -41.76 -36.56 18.17
N GLY A 29 -41.78 -37.40 19.22
CA GLY A 29 -42.57 -38.65 19.19
C GLY A 29 -41.94 -40.00 18.79
N ARG A 30 -41.32 -40.67 19.78
CA ARG A 30 -41.44 -42.09 20.21
C ARG A 30 -41.76 -43.28 19.24
N ARG A 31 -41.01 -44.38 19.51
CA ARG A 31 -41.33 -45.84 19.53
C ARG A 31 -40.93 -46.73 18.34
N GLY A 32 -39.92 -47.58 18.57
CA GLY A 32 -40.09 -49.05 18.72
C GLY A 32 -40.08 -49.96 17.48
N GLY A 33 -39.01 -50.77 17.36
CA GLY A 33 -39.07 -52.20 17.01
C GLY A 33 -39.16 -52.62 15.53
N GLY A 34 -38.21 -53.45 15.09
CA GLY A 34 -38.36 -54.32 13.91
C GLY A 34 -37.15 -54.36 12.98
N LEU A 35 -36.28 -55.38 13.16
CA LEU A 35 -35.21 -55.73 12.22
C LEU A 35 -35.81 -56.31 10.92
N LEU A 36 -35.51 -55.69 9.78
CA LEU A 36 -35.64 -56.26 8.44
C LEU A 36 -34.35 -55.95 7.65
N PRO A 37 -33.86 -56.89 6.81
CA PRO A 37 -32.53 -56.80 6.23
C PRO A 37 -32.44 -55.70 5.16
N LYS A 38 -31.45 -54.82 5.29
CA LYS A 38 -31.21 -53.70 4.38
C LYS A 38 -30.84 -54.20 2.98
N GLY A 39 -31.73 -53.98 2.02
CA GLY A 39 -31.40 -54.01 0.60
C GLY A 39 -30.33 -52.97 0.28
N LYS A 40 -29.39 -53.32 -0.61
CA LYS A 40 -28.36 -52.40 -1.10
C LYS A 40 -29.03 -51.24 -1.84
N ASN A 41 -29.16 -50.09 -1.15
CA ASN A 41 -29.53 -48.83 -1.79
C ASN A 41 -28.40 -48.44 -2.75
N PHE A 42 -28.62 -48.63 -4.05
CA PHE A 42 -27.89 -47.91 -5.08
C PHE A 42 -28.32 -46.43 -5.03
N GLY A 43 -27.82 -45.73 -4.01
CA GLY A 43 -27.96 -44.29 -3.89
C GLY A 43 -27.19 -43.64 -5.03
N ARG A 44 -27.94 -43.10 -5.99
CA ARG A 44 -27.42 -42.29 -7.10
C ARG A 44 -26.67 -41.10 -6.50
N VAL A 45 -25.34 -41.15 -6.52
CA VAL A 45 -24.46 -40.05 -6.08
C VAL A 45 -24.75 -38.86 -6.99
N ARG A 46 -25.45 -37.84 -6.47
CA ARG A 46 -25.57 -36.55 -7.14
C ARG A 46 -24.31 -35.76 -6.84
N MET A 47 -23.42 -35.68 -7.82
CA MET A 47 -22.33 -34.71 -7.81
C MET A 47 -22.94 -33.32 -8.08
N SER A 48 -23.16 -32.54 -7.03
CA SER A 48 -23.43 -31.11 -7.17
C SER A 48 -22.10 -30.41 -7.40
N VAL A 49 -21.88 -29.89 -8.61
CA VAL A 49 -20.80 -28.94 -8.84
C VAL A 49 -21.17 -27.66 -8.10
N ALA A 50 -20.43 -27.32 -7.05
CA ALA A 50 -20.53 -26.01 -6.44
C ALA A 50 -20.06 -24.98 -7.48
N VAL A 51 -21.00 -24.27 -8.08
CA VAL A 51 -20.69 -23.16 -8.98
C VAL A 51 -20.59 -21.92 -8.11
N LYS A 52 -19.42 -21.29 -8.09
CA LYS A 52 -19.26 -19.99 -7.44
C LYS A 52 -20.23 -19.00 -8.06
N VAL A 53 -21.09 -18.42 -7.24
CA VAL A 53 -22.18 -17.54 -7.71
C VAL A 53 -21.64 -16.16 -8.04
N SER A 54 -20.51 -15.79 -7.43
CA SER A 54 -19.82 -14.52 -7.65
C SER A 54 -18.33 -14.75 -7.95
N ARG A 55 -17.77 -13.91 -8.82
CA ARG A 55 -16.30 -13.86 -9.03
C ARG A 55 -15.55 -13.34 -7.80
N PHE A 56 -16.26 -12.75 -6.84
CA PHE A 56 -15.69 -12.17 -5.62
C PHE A 56 -15.78 -13.10 -4.40
N GLU A 57 -16.32 -14.31 -4.56
CA GLU A 57 -16.63 -15.20 -3.43
C GLU A 57 -15.39 -15.58 -2.59
N ASP A 58 -14.21 -15.65 -3.20
CA ASP A 58 -12.95 -15.95 -2.49
C ASP A 58 -12.09 -14.70 -2.21
N VAL A 59 -12.57 -13.50 -2.54
CA VAL A 59 -11.80 -12.27 -2.29
C VAL A 59 -11.86 -11.98 -0.79
N VAL A 60 -10.78 -12.34 -0.11
CA VAL A 60 -10.60 -12.07 1.32
C VAL A 60 -10.39 -10.58 1.57
N MET A 61 -10.89 -10.09 2.71
CA MET A 61 -10.62 -8.74 3.16
C MET A 61 -9.12 -8.58 3.43
N ALA A 62 -8.51 -7.58 2.82
CA ALA A 62 -7.11 -7.24 3.07
C ALA A 62 -6.93 -6.78 4.53
N PRO A 63 -5.78 -7.08 5.16
CA PRO A 63 -5.49 -6.55 6.48
C PRO A 63 -5.45 -5.01 6.45
N PRO A 64 -5.90 -4.34 7.52
CA PRO A 64 -5.84 -2.89 7.60
C PRO A 64 -4.39 -2.41 7.62
N ASP A 65 -4.10 -1.31 6.93
CA ASP A 65 -2.78 -0.68 6.99
C ASP A 65 -2.57 -0.08 8.40
N PRO A 66 -1.49 -0.45 9.11
CA PRO A 66 -1.27 0.00 10.49
C PRO A 66 -1.19 1.53 10.64
N ILE A 67 -0.74 2.26 9.62
CA ILE A 67 -0.60 3.72 9.65
C ILE A 67 -1.94 4.40 9.31
N LEU A 68 -2.68 3.87 8.34
CA LEU A 68 -4.00 4.41 7.97
C LEU A 68 -5.04 4.21 9.09
N GLY A 69 -4.98 3.08 9.79
CA GLY A 69 -5.88 2.80 10.92
C GLY A 69 -5.77 3.84 12.04
N VAL A 70 -4.56 4.35 12.33
CA VAL A 70 -4.36 5.42 13.32
C VAL A 70 -5.07 6.71 12.89
N SER A 71 -5.04 7.03 11.59
CA SER A 71 -5.70 8.24 11.07
C SER A 71 -7.23 8.12 11.11
N GLU A 72 -7.78 6.94 10.87
CA GLU A 72 -9.21 6.68 11.01
C GLU A 72 -9.67 6.79 12.47
N ALA A 73 -8.93 6.17 13.40
CA ALA A 73 -9.19 6.28 14.83
C ALA A 73 -9.12 7.73 15.29
N PHE A 74 -8.10 8.49 14.86
CA PHE A 74 -7.97 9.91 15.16
C PHE A 74 -9.15 10.75 14.63
N ARG A 75 -9.69 10.41 13.44
CA ARG A 75 -10.86 11.11 12.90
C ARG A 75 -12.13 10.80 13.68
N ALA A 76 -12.28 9.56 14.12
CA ALA A 76 -13.44 9.10 14.89
C ALA A 76 -13.43 9.61 16.35
N ASP A 77 -12.26 9.92 16.90
CA ASP A 77 -12.12 10.48 18.25
C ASP A 77 -12.75 11.88 18.32
N THR A 78 -13.63 12.10 19.30
CA THR A 78 -14.33 13.38 19.54
C THR A 78 -13.65 14.27 20.56
N SER A 79 -12.54 13.84 21.16
CA SER A 79 -11.78 14.62 22.13
C SER A 79 -11.18 15.87 21.47
N ASP A 80 -11.33 17.03 22.12
CA ASP A 80 -10.68 18.29 21.71
C ASP A 80 -9.17 18.28 21.95
N MET A 81 -8.65 17.30 22.72
CA MET A 81 -7.24 17.15 23.07
C MET A 81 -6.54 16.04 22.28
N LYS A 82 -7.17 15.53 21.21
CA LYS A 82 -6.58 14.46 20.39
C LYS A 82 -5.38 14.93 19.59
N LEU A 83 -4.35 14.09 19.51
CA LEU A 83 -3.13 14.34 18.72
C LEU A 83 -2.83 13.16 17.80
N ASN A 84 -2.51 13.45 16.54
CA ASN A 84 -2.08 12.44 15.57
C ASN A 84 -0.56 12.50 15.40
N LEU A 85 0.14 11.54 16.00
CA LEU A 85 1.59 11.37 15.88
C LEU A 85 1.97 10.17 14.99
N GLY A 86 1.01 9.62 14.23
CA GLY A 86 1.22 8.41 13.42
C GLY A 86 1.75 8.71 12.02
N VAL A 87 1.06 9.59 11.28
CA VAL A 87 1.44 9.90 9.89
C VAL A 87 2.54 10.95 9.89
N GLY A 88 3.66 10.64 9.23
CA GLY A 88 4.79 11.57 9.02
C GLY A 88 4.52 12.69 8.01
N ALA A 89 3.36 13.34 8.11
CA ALA A 89 3.02 14.48 7.27
C ALA A 89 3.23 15.77 8.06
N TYR A 90 4.06 16.67 7.52
CA TYR A 90 4.41 17.91 8.20
C TYR A 90 3.18 18.80 8.46
N ARG A 91 3.18 19.50 9.59
CA ARG A 91 2.10 20.35 10.08
C ARG A 91 2.62 21.68 10.61
N THR A 92 1.75 22.68 10.61
CA THR A 92 2.00 23.95 11.32
C THR A 92 1.82 23.76 12.83
N GLU A 93 2.12 24.81 13.58
CA GLU A 93 1.89 24.92 15.03
C GLU A 93 0.40 24.75 15.39
N GLU A 94 -0.52 25.11 14.48
CA GLU A 94 -1.97 24.90 14.59
C GLU A 94 -2.41 23.50 14.09
N LEU A 95 -1.47 22.59 13.90
CA LEU A 95 -1.69 21.20 13.46
C LEU A 95 -2.35 21.08 12.07
N GLN A 96 -2.20 22.10 11.21
CA GLN A 96 -2.76 22.11 9.85
C GLN A 96 -1.73 21.63 8.82
N PRO A 97 -2.15 21.04 7.68
CA PRO A 97 -1.25 20.74 6.57
C PRO A 97 -0.52 22.00 6.09
N TYR A 98 0.81 21.94 5.98
CA TYR A 98 1.62 23.08 5.57
C TYR A 98 1.97 23.00 4.08
N VAL A 99 1.58 24.02 3.31
CA VAL A 99 1.97 24.19 1.90
C VAL A 99 3.14 25.17 1.83
N LEU A 100 4.28 24.71 1.32
CA LEU A 100 5.50 25.51 1.20
C LEU A 100 5.27 26.75 0.31
N ASN A 101 5.83 27.89 0.70
CA ASN A 101 5.71 29.14 -0.08
C ASN A 101 6.27 29.00 -1.51
N VAL A 102 7.33 28.20 -1.69
CA VAL A 102 7.91 27.92 -3.03
C VAL A 102 6.95 27.12 -3.91
N VAL A 103 6.16 26.21 -3.33
CA VAL A 103 5.15 25.42 -4.05
C VAL A 103 4.01 26.33 -4.48
N LYS A 104 3.49 27.17 -3.57
CA LYS A 104 2.46 28.18 -3.91
C LYS A 104 2.90 29.06 -5.06
N LYS A 105 4.15 29.56 -5.02
CA LYS A 105 4.72 30.37 -6.10
C LYS A 105 4.79 29.61 -7.42
N ALA A 106 5.22 28.34 -7.41
CA ALA A 106 5.25 27.50 -8.59
C ALA A 106 3.85 27.29 -9.19
N GLU A 107 2.84 27.02 -8.35
CA GLU A 107 1.44 26.88 -8.78
C GLU A 107 0.92 28.15 -9.48
N TYR A 108 1.18 29.34 -8.92
CA TYR A 108 0.80 30.61 -9.57
C TYR A 108 1.48 30.79 -10.93
N LEU A 109 2.78 30.51 -11.02
CA LEU A 109 3.52 30.62 -12.29
C LEU A 109 3.02 29.62 -13.33
N MET A 110 2.66 28.40 -12.92
CA MET A 110 2.08 27.40 -13.83
C MET A 110 0.72 27.86 -14.38
N LEU A 111 -0.12 28.44 -13.54
CA LEU A 111 -1.42 29.00 -13.94
C LEU A 111 -1.25 30.18 -14.91
N GLU A 112 -0.34 31.11 -14.60
CA GLU A 112 -0.05 32.28 -15.45
C GLU A 112 0.48 31.88 -16.83
N ARG A 113 1.33 30.85 -16.89
CA ARG A 113 1.88 30.33 -18.17
C ARG A 113 0.85 29.64 -19.05
N GLY A 114 -0.26 29.15 -18.48
CA GLY A 114 -1.34 28.52 -19.25
C GLY A 114 -0.91 27.25 -20.00
N GLU A 115 -0.02 26.45 -19.42
CA GLU A 115 0.48 25.22 -20.04
C GLU A 115 -0.67 24.20 -20.30
N ASN A 116 -0.54 23.43 -21.39
CA ASN A 116 -1.50 22.40 -21.76
C ASN A 116 -1.42 21.19 -20.81
N LYS A 117 -2.27 20.18 -21.04
CA LYS A 117 -2.38 18.97 -20.19
C LYS A 117 -2.26 17.70 -21.03
N GLU A 118 -1.46 17.77 -22.10
CA GLU A 118 -1.18 16.64 -22.95
C GLU A 118 -0.35 15.58 -22.22
N TYR A 119 -0.28 14.39 -22.81
CA TYR A 119 0.56 13.32 -22.28
C TYR A 119 2.04 13.73 -22.25
N LEU A 120 2.70 13.38 -21.13
CA LEU A 120 4.15 13.42 -21.04
C LEU A 120 4.77 12.24 -21.81
N PRO A 121 6.08 12.31 -22.14
CA PRO A 121 6.86 11.15 -22.54
C PRO A 121 6.76 10.01 -21.51
N ILE A 122 7.04 8.78 -21.94
CA ILE A 122 6.97 7.57 -21.09
C ILE A 122 7.90 7.71 -19.87
N GLU A 123 9.07 8.33 -20.08
CA GLU A 123 10.08 8.57 -19.07
C GLU A 123 9.71 9.71 -18.11
N GLY A 124 8.66 10.47 -18.42
CA GLY A 124 8.25 11.68 -17.72
C GLY A 124 8.79 12.96 -18.34
N LEU A 125 8.73 14.05 -17.56
CA LEU A 125 9.20 15.35 -18.00
C LEU A 125 10.73 15.43 -17.90
N ASP A 126 11.41 15.66 -19.03
CA ASP A 126 12.88 15.72 -19.10
C ASP A 126 13.50 16.69 -18.09
N ALA A 127 12.96 17.90 -17.99
CA ALA A 127 13.42 18.91 -17.03
C ALA A 127 13.26 18.45 -15.57
N PHE A 128 12.21 17.69 -15.24
CA PHE A 128 12.00 17.12 -13.92
C PHE A 128 13.00 16.01 -13.63
N ASN A 129 13.25 15.13 -14.60
CA ASN A 129 14.22 14.04 -14.48
C ASN A 129 15.64 14.57 -14.29
N LYS A 130 16.03 15.58 -15.07
CA LYS A 130 17.32 16.26 -14.93
C LYS A 130 17.46 16.90 -13.55
N ALA A 131 16.49 17.74 -13.14
CA ALA A 131 16.53 18.40 -11.84
C ALA A 131 16.57 17.39 -10.67
N THR A 132 15.88 16.25 -10.80
CA THR A 132 15.91 15.17 -9.80
C THR A 132 17.30 14.54 -9.69
N ALA A 133 17.95 14.23 -10.82
CA ALA A 133 19.30 13.69 -10.82
C ALA A 133 20.31 14.67 -10.19
N GLU A 134 20.24 15.95 -10.57
CA GLU A 134 21.11 17.00 -10.04
C GLU A 134 20.89 17.24 -8.54
N LEU A 135 19.63 17.16 -8.07
CA LEU A 135 19.30 17.27 -6.64
C LEU A 135 19.88 16.10 -5.82
N LEU A 136 19.82 14.87 -6.35
CA LEU A 136 20.27 13.68 -5.63
C LEU A 136 21.80 13.52 -5.63
N PHE A 137 22.44 13.76 -6.78
CA PHE A 137 23.86 13.47 -6.96
C PHE A 137 24.77 14.70 -6.90
N GLY A 138 24.20 15.90 -7.05
CA GLY A 138 24.92 17.15 -7.34
C GLY A 138 25.14 17.34 -8.84
N ALA A 139 24.96 18.55 -9.35
CA ALA A 139 25.06 18.86 -10.79
C ALA A 139 26.44 18.54 -11.40
N ASP A 140 27.50 18.67 -10.61
CA ASP A 140 28.87 18.40 -11.03
C ASP A 140 29.30 16.93 -10.85
N ASN A 141 28.36 16.03 -10.51
CA ASN A 141 28.68 14.63 -10.27
C ASN A 141 29.24 13.96 -11.55
N PRO A 142 30.42 13.32 -11.50
CA PRO A 142 30.98 12.64 -12.65
C PRO A 142 30.06 11.58 -13.27
N ALA A 143 29.19 10.93 -12.48
CA ALA A 143 28.23 9.97 -13.01
C ALA A 143 27.21 10.61 -13.96
N ILE A 144 26.79 11.86 -13.70
CA ILE A 144 25.91 12.62 -14.59
C ILE A 144 26.69 13.01 -15.85
N GLN A 145 27.87 13.60 -15.68
CA GLN A 145 28.69 14.09 -16.80
C GLN A 145 29.14 12.96 -17.75
N GLN A 146 29.30 11.74 -17.22
CA GLN A 146 29.66 10.54 -17.99
C GLN A 146 28.44 9.78 -18.53
N GLY A 147 27.21 10.27 -18.33
CA GLY A 147 25.99 9.61 -18.83
C GLY A 147 25.68 8.27 -18.16
N ARG A 148 26.11 8.06 -16.90
CA ARG A 148 25.89 6.83 -16.13
C ARG A 148 24.63 6.84 -15.27
N VAL A 149 23.87 7.94 -15.28
CA VAL A 149 22.61 8.08 -14.53
C VAL A 149 21.43 7.97 -15.49
N ALA A 150 20.54 7.02 -15.22
CA ALA A 150 19.25 6.89 -15.89
C ALA A 150 18.13 7.31 -14.92
N THR A 151 17.24 8.19 -15.36
CA THR A 151 16.14 8.72 -14.55
C THR A 151 14.82 8.56 -15.29
N VAL A 152 13.81 8.04 -14.59
CA VAL A 152 12.43 7.94 -15.07
C VAL A 152 11.51 8.47 -13.97
N GLN A 153 10.60 9.37 -14.33
CA GLN A 153 9.58 9.88 -13.41
C GLN A 153 8.61 8.76 -13.03
N SER A 154 8.29 8.67 -11.73
CA SER A 154 7.35 7.66 -11.22
C SER A 154 6.36 8.25 -10.22
N LEU A 155 5.42 7.43 -9.76
CA LEU A 155 4.40 7.80 -8.78
C LEU A 155 4.99 7.87 -7.37
N SER A 156 5.73 8.95 -7.11
CA SER A 156 6.41 9.20 -5.84
C SER A 156 7.35 8.04 -5.44
N GLY A 157 7.71 7.93 -4.16
CA GLY A 157 8.61 6.90 -3.65
C GLY A 157 8.06 5.48 -3.84
N THR A 158 6.79 5.24 -3.55
CA THR A 158 6.15 3.92 -3.70
C THR A 158 6.17 3.43 -5.14
N GLY A 159 5.79 4.28 -6.10
CA GLY A 159 5.84 3.93 -7.52
C GLY A 159 7.26 3.68 -8.01
N SER A 160 8.22 4.47 -7.51
CA SER A 160 9.65 4.30 -7.84
C SER A 160 10.16 2.94 -7.36
N LEU A 161 9.87 2.56 -6.11
CA LEU A 161 10.23 1.26 -5.55
C LEU A 161 9.52 0.12 -6.28
N ARG A 162 8.25 0.29 -6.66
CA ARG A 162 7.50 -0.75 -7.40
C ARG A 162 8.07 -0.97 -8.80
N LEU A 163 8.50 0.09 -9.48
CA LEU A 163 9.18 0.02 -10.78
C LEU A 163 10.54 -0.66 -10.64
N ALA A 164 11.33 -0.29 -9.62
CA ALA A 164 12.61 -0.94 -9.31
C ALA A 164 12.44 -2.43 -9.02
N ALA A 165 11.45 -2.82 -8.21
CA ALA A 165 11.17 -4.22 -7.91
C ALA A 165 10.73 -4.99 -9.17
N ALA A 166 9.92 -4.39 -10.04
CA ALA A 166 9.55 -4.99 -11.32
C ALA A 166 10.77 -5.19 -12.24
N PHE A 167 11.68 -4.22 -12.24
CA PHE A 167 12.91 -4.28 -13.02
C PHE A 167 13.84 -5.40 -12.52
N ILE A 168 14.04 -5.49 -11.19
CA ILE A 168 14.80 -6.57 -10.56
C ILE A 168 14.19 -7.92 -10.92
N GLN A 169 12.88 -8.11 -10.71
CA GLN A 169 12.23 -9.39 -11.01
C GLN A 169 12.37 -9.80 -12.49
N ARG A 170 12.38 -8.83 -13.40
CA ARG A 170 12.43 -9.09 -14.84
C ARG A 170 13.85 -9.42 -15.33
N TYR A 171 14.85 -8.72 -14.83
CA TYR A 171 16.20 -8.77 -15.39
C TYR A 171 17.23 -9.44 -14.48
N PHE A 172 16.91 -9.60 -13.19
CA PHE A 172 17.72 -10.25 -12.18
C PHE A 172 16.85 -11.18 -11.32
N PRO A 173 16.22 -12.22 -11.92
CA PRO A 173 15.22 -13.04 -11.23
C PRO A 173 15.77 -13.81 -10.02
N ASP A 174 17.09 -14.04 -9.97
CA ASP A 174 17.79 -14.70 -8.88
C ASP A 174 18.28 -13.73 -7.80
N ALA A 175 18.14 -12.42 -8.02
CA ALA A 175 18.56 -11.41 -7.07
C ALA A 175 17.64 -11.38 -5.85
N LYS A 176 18.25 -11.09 -4.71
CA LYS A 176 17.59 -10.95 -3.42
C LYS A 176 17.83 -9.55 -2.88
N VAL A 177 16.82 -8.96 -2.25
CA VAL A 177 16.89 -7.63 -1.66
C VAL A 177 17.13 -7.72 -0.15
N LEU A 178 18.06 -6.91 0.35
CA LEU A 178 18.27 -6.73 1.79
C LEU A 178 17.52 -5.50 2.30
N ILE A 179 16.77 -5.65 3.39
CA ILE A 179 15.94 -4.60 4.01
C ILE A 179 16.36 -4.43 5.47
N SER A 180 16.46 -3.21 5.98
CA SER A 180 16.83 -2.98 7.38
C SER A 180 15.82 -3.58 8.36
N SER A 181 16.25 -3.97 9.55
CA SER A 181 15.36 -4.32 10.68
C SER A 181 15.51 -3.30 11.81
N PRO A 182 14.49 -2.47 12.10
CA PRO A 182 13.21 -2.32 11.40
C PRO A 182 13.34 -1.49 10.10
N THR A 183 12.23 -1.32 9.38
CA THR A 183 12.14 -0.53 8.15
C THR A 183 10.78 0.15 7.99
N TRP A 184 10.59 0.90 6.89
CA TRP A 184 9.26 1.37 6.48
C TRP A 184 8.36 0.19 6.14
N GLY A 185 7.18 0.12 6.79
CA GLY A 185 6.30 -1.06 6.76
C GLY A 185 5.91 -1.52 5.34
N ASN A 186 5.86 -0.62 4.37
CA ASN A 186 5.44 -0.95 3.02
C ASN A 186 6.55 -1.57 2.15
N HIS A 187 7.83 -1.52 2.55
CA HIS A 187 8.91 -2.13 1.76
C HIS A 187 8.65 -3.62 1.47
N LYS A 188 8.29 -4.38 2.50
CA LYS A 188 8.03 -5.82 2.40
C LYS A 188 6.86 -6.11 1.46
N ASN A 189 5.80 -5.31 1.53
CA ASN A 189 4.63 -5.46 0.66
C ASN A 189 4.98 -5.23 -0.81
N ILE A 190 5.78 -4.20 -1.11
CA ILE A 190 6.21 -3.89 -2.47
C ILE A 190 7.01 -5.04 -3.08
N PHE A 191 8.00 -5.57 -2.35
CA PHE A 191 8.84 -6.66 -2.85
C PHE A 191 8.09 -7.99 -2.92
N ASN A 192 7.20 -8.28 -1.95
CA ASN A 192 6.32 -9.45 -2.00
C ASN A 192 5.37 -9.42 -3.22
N ASP A 193 4.72 -8.28 -3.49
CA ASP A 193 3.85 -8.10 -4.66
C ASP A 193 4.62 -8.29 -5.97
N ALA A 194 5.84 -7.75 -6.04
CA ALA A 194 6.73 -7.91 -7.18
C ALA A 194 7.37 -9.31 -7.28
N ARG A 195 7.17 -10.18 -6.28
CA ARG A 195 7.76 -11.54 -6.16
C ARG A 195 9.28 -11.58 -6.09
N VAL A 196 9.91 -10.49 -5.65
CA VAL A 196 11.36 -10.41 -5.45
C VAL A 196 11.69 -10.95 -4.05
N PRO A 197 12.56 -11.98 -3.93
CA PRO A 197 13.00 -12.46 -2.62
C PRO A 197 13.66 -11.35 -1.80
N TRP A 198 13.38 -11.32 -0.50
CA TRP A 198 14.04 -10.39 0.41
C TRP A 198 14.42 -11.04 1.74
N SER A 199 15.37 -10.43 2.45
CA SER A 199 15.70 -10.74 3.84
C SER A 199 16.09 -9.47 4.57
N GLU A 200 16.21 -9.59 5.89
CA GLU A 200 16.55 -8.46 6.74
C GLU A 200 18.02 -8.47 7.16
N TYR A 201 18.55 -7.29 7.45
CA TYR A 201 19.81 -7.10 8.17
C TYR A 201 19.58 -6.27 9.43
N ARG A 202 20.38 -6.52 10.47
CA ARG A 202 20.36 -5.76 11.73
C ARG A 202 20.66 -4.28 11.47
N TYR A 203 19.89 -3.39 12.10
CA TYR A 203 20.05 -1.95 11.93
C TYR A 203 19.83 -1.16 13.22
N TYR A 204 18.72 -1.32 13.92
CA TYR A 204 18.44 -0.56 15.14
C TYR A 204 18.77 -1.37 16.40
N ASP A 205 19.61 -0.83 17.30
CA ASP A 205 19.85 -1.41 18.63
C ASP A 205 18.97 -0.72 19.68
N PRO A 206 17.97 -1.42 20.26
CA PRO A 206 17.09 -0.84 21.27
C PRO A 206 17.81 -0.49 22.59
N ARG A 207 19.00 -1.04 22.85
CA ARG A 207 19.78 -0.76 24.06
C ARG A 207 20.48 0.60 23.98
N THR A 208 20.91 0.99 22.78
CA THR A 208 21.63 2.24 22.54
C THR A 208 20.75 3.30 21.88
N VAL A 209 19.56 2.92 21.39
CA VAL A 209 18.68 3.77 20.57
C VAL A 209 19.42 4.29 19.33
N GLY A 210 20.33 3.46 18.80
CA GLY A 210 21.27 3.82 17.75
C GLY A 210 21.41 2.73 16.68
N LEU A 211 22.43 2.88 15.85
CA LEU A 211 22.78 1.93 14.80
C LEU A 211 23.54 0.73 15.38
N ASP A 212 23.05 -0.48 15.14
CA ASP A 212 23.81 -1.73 15.30
C ASP A 212 24.77 -1.90 14.12
N PHE A 213 25.85 -1.12 14.11
CA PHE A 213 26.77 -1.05 12.98
C PHE A 213 27.51 -2.38 12.75
N GLU A 214 27.98 -3.03 13.82
CA GLU A 214 28.67 -4.31 13.73
C GLU A 214 27.74 -5.41 13.22
N GLY A 215 26.51 -5.49 13.76
CA GLY A 215 25.52 -6.46 13.29
C GLY A 215 25.12 -6.23 11.83
N MET A 216 24.94 -4.98 11.41
CA MET A 216 24.70 -4.62 10.01
C MET A 216 25.82 -5.13 9.11
N LEU A 217 27.09 -4.90 9.47
CA LEU A 217 28.23 -5.31 8.65
C LEU A 217 28.36 -6.83 8.56
N GLU A 218 28.12 -7.55 9.65
CA GLU A 218 28.12 -9.01 9.66
C GLU A 218 27.09 -9.57 8.67
N ASP A 219 25.83 -9.10 8.75
CA ASP A 219 24.74 -9.58 7.92
C ASP A 219 24.95 -9.26 6.44
N VAL A 220 25.45 -8.04 6.13
CA VAL A 220 25.75 -7.64 4.75
C VAL A 220 26.90 -8.45 4.18
N LYS A 221 27.96 -8.74 4.95
CA LYS A 221 29.09 -9.57 4.48
C LYS A 221 28.64 -10.98 4.14
N VAL A 222 27.86 -11.62 5.01
CA VAL A 222 27.34 -12.97 4.78
C VAL A 222 26.51 -13.02 3.49
N PHE A 223 25.66 -12.01 3.28
CA PHE A 223 24.86 -11.92 2.07
C PHE A 223 25.68 -11.92 0.78
N PHE A 224 26.82 -11.22 0.74
CA PHE A 224 27.71 -11.20 -0.43
C PHE A 224 28.50 -12.50 -0.63
N LEU A 225 28.56 -13.39 0.35
CA LEU A 225 29.19 -14.70 0.22
C LEU A 225 28.24 -15.78 -0.32
N ASP A 226 26.92 -15.51 -0.27
CA ASP A 226 25.85 -16.43 -0.70
C ASP A 226 25.40 -16.20 -2.17
N ILE A 227 26.01 -15.25 -2.89
CA ILE A 227 25.80 -14.94 -4.32
C ILE A 227 27.06 -15.19 -5.14
#